data_AF-A0A3D4CNE3-F1
#
_entry.id   AF-A0A3D4CNE3-F1
#
_cell.length_a   1.000
_cell.length_b   1.000
_cell.length_c   1.000
_cell.angle_alpha   90.00
_cell.angle_beta   90.00
_cell.angle_gamma   90.00
#
_symmetry.space_group_name_H-M   'P 1'
#
loop_
_entity.id
_entity.type
_entity.pdbx_description
1 polymer ?
#
loop_
_entity_poly.entity_id
_entity_poly.type
_entity_poly.pdbx_seq_one_letter_code
_entity_poly.pdbx_strand_id
1 'polypeptide(L)'
;MPREILNSYDTSKILSQEKLRYIDAVTEMGHSEIVYEITCSGESSLRCDFCGKGAKFIQHTRDHMGQNFVALTCANCAPSGYEKLSQQRGGG
;
A
#
# COMPACT_ATOMS: atom_id res chain seq x y z
N MET A 1 -1.26 2.01 14.63
CA MET A 1 0.01 2.14 13.89
C MET A 1 0.36 3.63 13.92
N PRO A 2 1.54 4.06 14.41
CA PRO A 2 1.90 5.46 14.27
C PRO A 2 2.14 5.68 12.77
N ARG A 3 1.14 6.26 12.11
CA ARG A 3 1.26 6.63 10.71
C ARG A 3 2.19 7.84 10.68
N GLU A 4 3.44 7.66 10.25
CA GLU A 4 4.32 8.81 10.05
C GLU A 4 3.73 9.68 8.96
N ILE A 5 3.55 10.97 9.26
CA ILE A 5 3.03 11.94 8.29
C ILE A 5 4.12 12.13 7.24
N LEU A 6 3.82 11.72 6.01
CA LEU A 6 4.69 11.90 4.86
C LEU A 6 4.25 13.13 4.06
N ASN A 7 5.23 13.87 3.55
CA ASN A 7 4.95 14.86 2.52
C ASN A 7 4.65 14.16 1.18
N SER A 8 4.16 14.91 0.21
CA SER A 8 3.80 14.38 -1.11
C SER A 8 4.99 13.82 -1.88
N TYR A 9 6.19 14.37 -1.68
CA TYR A 9 7.41 13.93 -2.36
C TYR A 9 7.87 12.56 -1.85
N ASP A 10 7.93 12.36 -0.54
CA ASP A 10 8.34 11.09 0.07
C ASP A 10 7.33 9.98 -0.23
N THR A 11 6.03 10.30 -0.17
CA THR A 11 4.97 9.38 -0.60
C THR A 11 5.18 8.94 -2.05
N SER A 12 5.39 9.91 -2.95
CA SER A 12 5.62 9.62 -4.38
C SER A 12 6.89 8.81 -4.61
N LYS A 13 7.94 9.07 -3.84
CA LYS A 13 9.21 8.34 -3.90
C LYS A 13 9.02 6.87 -3.52
N ILE A 14 8.27 6.58 -2.45
CA ILE A 14 7.96 5.20 -2.04
C ILE A 14 7.11 4.51 -3.13
N LEU A 15 6.07 5.18 -3.63
CA LEU A 15 5.21 4.61 -4.67
C LEU A 15 5.92 4.39 -6.01
N SER A 16 6.99 5.14 -6.28
CA SER A 16 7.79 5.00 -7.50
C SER A 16 8.97 4.04 -7.35
N GLN A 17 9.24 3.54 -6.14
CA GLN A 17 10.42 2.72 -5.87
C GLN A 17 10.30 1.32 -6.49
N GLU A 18 9.09 0.80 -6.61
CA GLU A 18 8.81 -0.56 -7.07
C GLU A 18 7.75 -0.56 -8.17
N LYS A 19 7.66 -1.67 -8.91
CA LYS A 19 6.59 -1.85 -9.90
C LYS A 19 5.27 -2.18 -9.19
N LEU A 20 4.40 -1.19 -9.12
CA LEU A 20 3.11 -1.30 -8.46
C LEU A 20 1.99 -1.70 -9.42
N ARG A 21 1.08 -2.54 -8.94
CA ARG A 21 -0.22 -2.84 -9.53
C ARG A 21 -1.30 -2.28 -8.61
N TYR A 22 -2.12 -1.38 -9.13
CA TYR A 22 -3.31 -0.91 -8.42
C TYR A 22 -4.26 -2.08 -8.13
N ILE A 23 -4.70 -2.21 -6.88
CA ILE A 23 -5.67 -3.24 -6.48
C ILE A 23 -7.04 -2.60 -6.24
N ASP A 24 -7.10 -1.61 -5.36
CA ASP A 24 -8.35 -1.01 -4.90
C ASP A 24 -8.14 0.44 -4.44
N ALA A 25 -9.21 1.22 -4.42
CA ALA A 25 -9.24 2.53 -3.80
C ALA A 25 -10.60 2.85 -3.20
N VAL A 26 -10.56 3.37 -1.98
CA VAL A 26 -11.72 3.87 -1.25
C VAL A 26 -11.55 5.37 -1.10
N THR A 27 -12.57 6.13 -1.46
CA THR A 27 -12.55 7.60 -1.32
C THR A 27 -13.85 8.03 -0.64
N GLU A 28 -13.74 8.61 0.56
CA GLU A 28 -14.89 9.00 1.38
C GLU A 28 -14.62 10.35 2.04
N MET A 29 -15.47 11.35 1.79
CA MET A 29 -15.53 12.62 2.56
C MET A 29 -14.15 13.21 2.96
N GLY A 30 -13.23 13.31 1.99
CA GLY A 30 -11.90 13.90 2.19
C GLY A 30 -10.82 12.95 2.73
N HIS A 31 -11.16 11.68 2.98
CA HIS A 31 -10.23 10.60 3.23
C HIS A 31 -10.14 9.71 1.99
N SER A 32 -8.92 9.36 1.57
CA SER A 32 -8.69 8.44 0.45
C SER A 32 -7.70 7.36 0.86
N GLU A 33 -8.00 6.12 0.53
CA GLU A 33 -7.10 4.99 0.71
C GLU A 33 -6.93 4.30 -0.62
N ILE A 34 -5.69 4.13 -1.05
CA ILE A 34 -5.35 3.43 -2.27
C ILE A 34 -4.44 2.28 -1.90
N VAL A 35 -4.77 1.09 -2.39
CA VAL A 35 -4.01 -0.13 -2.12
C VAL A 35 -3.33 -0.59 -3.41
N TYR A 36 -2.03 -0.76 -3.33
CA TYR A 36 -1.19 -1.27 -4.41
C TYR A 36 -0.57 -2.62 -4.03
N GLU A 37 -0.39 -3.48 -5.02
CA GLU A 37 0.44 -4.67 -4.92
C GLU A 37 1.80 -4.43 -5.56
N ILE A 38 2.85 -4.88 -4.90
CA ILE A 38 4.19 -4.93 -5.45
C ILE A 38 4.31 -6.19 -6.33
N THR A 39 4.59 -5.98 -7.63
CA THR A 39 4.66 -7.05 -8.65
C THR A 39 6.07 -7.46 -9.03
N CYS A 40 7.08 -7.02 -8.27
CA CYS A 40 8.47 -7.37 -8.52
C CYS A 40 8.70 -8.89 -8.38
N SER A 41 9.46 -9.49 -9.31
CA SER A 41 9.79 -10.92 -9.31
C SER A 41 10.92 -11.30 -8.33
N GLY A 42 11.51 -10.33 -7.63
CA GLY A 42 12.57 -10.52 -6.64
C GLY A 42 12.13 -10.17 -5.21
N GLU A 43 13.07 -10.16 -4.27
CA GLU A 43 12.81 -9.56 -2.95
C GLU A 43 12.48 -8.07 -3.13
N SER A 44 11.33 -7.65 -2.61
CA SER A 44 10.99 -6.22 -2.59
C SER A 44 12.04 -5.45 -1.81
N SER A 45 12.50 -4.32 -2.37
CA SER A 45 13.38 -3.39 -1.67
C SER A 45 12.70 -2.70 -0.48
N LEU A 46 11.36 -2.75 -0.44
CA LEU A 46 10.54 -2.25 0.65
C LEU A 46 10.34 -3.36 1.70
N ARG A 47 10.46 -2.98 2.98
CA ARG A 47 10.28 -3.91 4.10
C ARG A 47 8.92 -3.69 4.75
N CYS A 48 8.34 -4.78 5.25
CA CYS A 48 7.09 -4.79 6.00
C CYS A 48 7.31 -4.13 7.36
N ASP A 49 6.44 -3.16 7.70
CA ASP A 49 6.54 -2.38 8.93
C ASP A 49 6.35 -3.24 10.20
N PHE A 50 5.78 -4.44 10.07
CA PHE A 50 5.46 -5.34 11.18
C PHE A 50 6.52 -6.40 11.46
N CYS A 51 7.07 -7.00 10.41
CA CYS A 51 7.96 -8.16 10.55
C CYS A 51 9.30 -7.99 9.85
N GLY A 52 9.54 -6.88 9.15
CA GLY A 52 10.80 -6.59 8.46
C GLY A 52 11.08 -7.45 7.22
N LYS A 53 10.17 -8.35 6.82
CA LYS A 53 10.28 -9.13 5.56
C LYS A 53 9.97 -8.26 4.35
N GLY A 54 10.16 -8.76 3.12
CA GLY A 54 9.76 -8.04 1.91
C GLY A 54 8.27 -7.66 1.91
N ALA A 55 7.97 -6.40 1.60
CA ALA A 55 6.60 -5.92 1.45
C ALA A 55 5.97 -6.49 0.18
N LYS A 56 4.65 -6.70 0.23
CA LYS A 56 3.82 -7.16 -0.89
C LYS A 56 2.73 -6.16 -1.24
N PHE A 57 2.24 -5.40 -0.25
CA PHE A 57 1.19 -4.42 -0.42
C PHE A 57 1.61 -3.06 0.14
N ILE A 58 1.18 -2.01 -0.53
CA ILE A 58 1.33 -0.61 -0.10
C ILE A 58 -0.07 -0.02 0.07
N GLN A 59 -0.38 0.45 1.27
CA GLN A 59 -1.58 1.25 1.54
C GLN A 59 -1.16 2.70 1.62
N HIS A 60 -1.60 3.52 0.66
CA HIS A 60 -1.46 4.97 0.68
C HIS A 60 -2.77 5.57 1.17
N THR A 61 -2.74 6.18 2.34
CA THR A 61 -3.86 6.93 2.89
C THR A 61 -3.59 8.42 2.80
N ARG A 62 -4.61 9.19 2.44
CA ARG A 62 -4.66 10.63 2.64
C ARG A 62 -5.85 10.95 3.52
N ASP A 63 -5.65 11.72 4.58
CA ASP A 63 -6.73 12.07 5.50
C ASP A 63 -7.43 13.39 5.15
N HIS A 64 -8.42 13.73 5.96
CA HIS A 64 -9.21 14.96 5.85
C HIS A 64 -8.40 16.24 6.06
N MET A 65 -7.22 16.15 6.67
CA MET A 65 -6.26 17.25 6.80
C MET A 65 -5.31 17.33 5.58
N GLY A 66 -5.45 16.41 4.63
CA GLY A 66 -4.60 16.30 3.46
C GLY A 66 -3.23 15.69 3.75
N GLN A 67 -3.02 15.11 4.94
CA GLN A 67 -1.79 14.43 5.34
C GLN A 67 -1.70 13.08 4.64
N ASN A 68 -0.50 12.73 4.15
CA ASN A 68 -0.27 11.43 3.52
C ASN A 68 0.36 10.46 4.51
N PHE A 69 -0.03 9.21 4.38
CA PHE A 69 0.49 8.10 5.15
C PHE A 69 0.72 6.91 4.23
N VAL A 70 1.79 6.17 4.45
CA VAL A 70 2.07 4.95 3.72
C VAL A 70 2.30 3.83 4.73
N ALA A 71 1.65 2.69 4.51
CA ALA A 71 1.90 1.48 5.27
C ALA A 71 2.35 0.36 4.32
N LEU A 72 3.44 -0.31 4.68
CA LEU A 72 4.06 -1.39 3.93
C LEU A 72 3.80 -2.72 4.63
N THR A 73 3.10 -3.64 3.94
CA THR A 73 2.74 -4.93 4.53
C THR A 73 3.14 -6.09 3.64
N CYS A 74 3.64 -7.17 4.25
CA CYS A 74 3.83 -8.44 3.56
C CYS A 74 2.52 -9.25 3.54
N ALA A 75 2.45 -10.32 2.75
CA ALA A 75 1.25 -11.16 2.63
C ALA A 75 0.72 -11.67 3.99
N ASN A 76 1.62 -12.02 4.91
CA ASN A 76 1.22 -12.56 6.22
C ASN A 76 0.75 -11.50 7.23
N CYS A 77 1.16 -10.23 7.05
CA CYS A 77 0.80 -9.14 7.95
C CYS A 77 -0.30 -8.25 7.36
N ALA A 78 -0.57 -8.36 6.07
CA ALA A 78 -1.61 -7.62 5.41
C ALA A 78 -2.99 -8.09 5.86
N PRO A 79 -4.01 -7.21 5.85
CA PRO A 79 -5.39 -7.61 6.00
C PRO A 79 -5.74 -8.68 4.96
N SER A 80 -6.49 -9.70 5.37
CA SER A 80 -6.94 -10.78 4.46
C SER A 80 -7.77 -10.28 3.26
N GLY A 81 -8.31 -9.06 3.34
CA GLY A 81 -8.96 -8.38 2.22
C GLY A 81 -8.01 -8.07 1.06
N TYR A 82 -6.74 -7.71 1.30
CA TYR A 82 -5.80 -7.32 0.24
C TYR A 82 -5.43 -8.50 -0.66
N GLU A 83 -5.25 -9.67 -0.08
CA GLU A 83 -5.01 -10.90 -0.85
C GLU A 83 -6.21 -11.26 -1.72
N LYS A 84 -7.43 -11.14 -1.18
CA LYS A 84 -8.66 -11.38 -1.95
C LYS A 84 -8.79 -10.41 -3.13
N LEU A 85 -8.57 -9.12 -2.89
CA LEU A 85 -8.65 -8.09 -3.93
C LEU A 85 -7.55 -8.26 -4.99
N SER A 86 -6.33 -8.67 -4.59
CA SER A 86 -5.24 -9.02 -5.51
C SER A 86 -5.62 -10.17 -6.46
N GLN A 87 -6.40 -11.14 -5.97
CA GLN A 87 -6.83 -12.31 -6.72
C GLN A 87 -8.13 -12.08 -7.53
N GLN A 88 -8.94 -11.08 -7.18
CA GLN A 88 -10.30 -10.88 -7.72
C GLN A 88 -10.42 -10.25 -9.12
N ARG A 89 -9.48 -10.50 -10.04
CA ARG A 89 -9.70 -10.25 -11.47
C ARG A 89 -9.55 -11.52 -12.30
N GLY A 90 -10.68 -12.24 -12.35
CA GLY A 90 -10.95 -13.39 -13.20
C GLY A 90 -12.34 -13.98 -12.90
N GLY A 91 -13.40 -13.20 -12.99
CA GLY A 91 -14.77 -13.71 -12.82
C GLY A 91 -15.84 -12.68 -13.14
N GLY A 92 -16.44 -12.80 -14.32
CA GLY A 92 -17.57 -12.00 -14.81
C GLY A 92 -17.31 -11.43 -16.20
#